data_AF-A0A4Q7YNG6-F1
#
_entry.id   AF-A0A4Q7YNG6-F1
#
_cell.length_a   1.000
_cell.length_b   1.000
_cell.length_c   1.000
_cell.angle_alpha   90.00
_cell.angle_beta   90.00
_cell.angle_gamma   90.00
#
_symmetry.space_group_name_H-M   'P 1'
#
loop_
_entity.id
_entity.type
_entity.pdbx_description
1 polymer ?
#
loop_
_entity_poly.entity_id
_entity_poly.type
_entity_poly.pdbx_seq_one_letter_code
_entity_poly.pdbx_strand_id
1 'polypeptide(L)'
;MSARAQNTITVVGTFVQAGKTPPADAVAEVKLFQSVSSKFPMKEKTWKWVVIVDDTMWQQLMIKLGFDPNTPLQYYGQTDIDHQVTFIRGWALIHPELFNQVPEHIIAHEMAHVFLHSRDEKLVDDQALTWIKAARKEKAAVQMAGVR
;
A
#
# COMPACT_ATOMS: atom_id res chain seq x y z
N MET A 1 2.73 -32.15 0.60
CA MET A 1 3.40 -31.04 1.30
C MET A 1 2.53 -29.81 1.13
N SER A 2 1.93 -29.30 2.20
CA SER A 2 1.03 -28.14 2.11
C SER A 2 1.87 -26.87 1.92
N ALA A 3 1.70 -26.18 0.80
CA ALA A 3 2.22 -24.83 0.64
C ALA A 3 1.62 -23.98 1.77
N ARG A 4 2.46 -23.45 2.67
CA ARG A 4 2.00 -22.53 3.70
C ARG A 4 1.52 -21.28 2.98
N ALA A 5 0.23 -21.01 3.10
CA ALA A 5 -0.39 -19.84 2.50
C ALA A 5 0.28 -18.59 3.11
N GLN A 6 0.86 -17.73 2.26
CA GLN A 6 1.66 -16.57 2.64
C GLN A 6 1.18 -15.36 1.84
N ASN A 7 1.17 -14.19 2.47
CA ASN A 7 0.89 -12.93 1.78
C ASN A 7 1.89 -12.76 0.63
N THR A 8 1.40 -12.39 -0.55
CA THR A 8 2.24 -12.23 -1.74
C THR A 8 2.25 -10.77 -2.16
N ILE A 9 3.44 -10.25 -2.48
CA ILE A 9 3.59 -8.94 -3.11
C ILE A 9 3.94 -9.18 -4.58
N THR A 10 3.12 -8.65 -5.47
CA THR A 10 3.32 -8.67 -6.92
C THR A 10 3.50 -7.25 -7.42
N VAL A 11 4.31 -7.08 -8.46
CA VAL A 11 4.60 -5.80 -9.08
C VAL A 11 4.05 -5.83 -10.49
N VAL A 12 3.24 -4.84 -10.85
CA VAL A 12 2.63 -4.73 -12.19
C VAL A 12 2.94 -3.35 -12.73
N GLY A 13 3.32 -3.29 -14.00
CA GLY A 13 3.47 -2.02 -14.71
C GLY A 13 3.67 -2.25 -16.19
N THR A 14 3.40 -1.21 -16.99
CA THR A 14 3.56 -1.15 -18.44
C THR A 14 4.96 -1.60 -18.89
N PHE A 15 5.98 -1.31 -18.09
CA PHE A 15 7.37 -1.65 -18.37
C PHE A 15 7.94 -2.79 -17.50
N VAL A 16 7.10 -3.41 -16.65
CA VAL A 16 7.48 -4.57 -15.83
C VAL A 16 7.17 -5.84 -16.61
N GLN A 17 8.17 -6.39 -17.29
CA GLN A 17 8.03 -7.63 -18.06
C GLN A 17 8.59 -8.83 -17.29
N ALA A 18 7.91 -9.97 -17.37
CA ALA A 18 8.35 -11.21 -16.74
C ALA A 18 9.78 -11.59 -17.20
N GLY A 19 10.65 -11.89 -16.24
CA GLY A 19 12.05 -12.26 -16.50
C GLY A 19 12.98 -11.08 -16.81
N LYS A 20 12.51 -9.82 -16.77
CA LYS A 20 13.35 -8.63 -16.91
C LYS A 20 13.53 -7.91 -15.58
N THR A 21 14.67 -7.22 -15.44
CA THR A 21 14.92 -6.32 -14.30
C THR A 21 13.86 -5.21 -14.30
N PRO A 22 13.12 -5.01 -13.20
CA PRO A 22 12.19 -3.89 -13.08
C PRO A 22 12.91 -2.53 -13.15
N PRO A 23 12.23 -1.47 -13.59
CA PRO A 23 12.75 -0.10 -13.50
C PRO A 23 13.17 0.29 -12.08
N ALA A 24 14.10 1.22 -11.94
CA ALA A 24 14.61 1.65 -10.61
C ALA A 24 13.49 2.19 -9.71
N ASP A 25 12.56 2.96 -10.27
CA ASP A 25 11.42 3.51 -9.54
C ASP A 25 10.51 2.40 -9.02
N ALA A 26 10.17 1.43 -9.85
CA ALA A 26 9.42 0.24 -9.44
C ALA A 26 10.08 -0.50 -8.26
N VAL A 27 11.41 -0.61 -8.26
CA VAL A 27 12.16 -1.20 -7.13
C VAL A 27 12.06 -0.32 -5.88
N ALA A 28 12.16 1.00 -6.01
CA ALA A 28 12.07 1.94 -4.91
C ALA A 28 10.67 1.94 -4.26
N GLU A 29 9.62 1.93 -5.06
CA GLU A 29 8.22 1.86 -4.61
C GLU A 29 7.94 0.59 -3.81
N VAL A 30 8.37 -0.57 -4.32
CA VAL A 30 8.18 -1.86 -3.65
C VAL A 30 8.98 -1.92 -2.34
N LYS A 31 10.22 -1.44 -2.34
CA LYS A 31 11.03 -1.35 -1.11
C LYS A 31 10.37 -0.45 -0.07
N LEU A 32 9.84 0.69 -0.48
CA LEU A 32 9.14 1.61 0.40
C LEU A 32 7.86 0.97 0.95
N PHE A 33 7.08 0.31 0.09
CA PHE A 33 5.90 -0.44 0.50
C PHE A 33 6.24 -1.51 1.55
N GLN A 34 7.24 -2.36 1.29
CA GLN A 34 7.68 -3.40 2.22
C GLN A 34 8.16 -2.84 3.55
N SER A 35 8.98 -1.79 3.51
CA SER A 35 9.52 -1.13 4.71
C SER A 35 8.40 -0.55 5.59
N VAL A 36 7.42 0.12 4.99
CA VAL A 36 6.31 0.74 5.72
C VAL A 36 5.32 -0.31 6.21
N SER A 37 4.89 -1.23 5.35
CA SER A 37 3.89 -2.26 5.72
C SER A 37 4.36 -3.17 6.85
N SER A 38 5.67 -3.43 6.97
CA SER A 38 6.23 -4.21 8.08
C SER A 38 5.99 -3.63 9.48
N LYS A 39 5.58 -2.36 9.58
CA LYS A 39 5.33 -1.65 10.84
C LYS A 39 3.91 -1.81 11.36
N PHE A 40 3.00 -2.30 10.52
CA PHE A 40 1.57 -2.34 10.83
C PHE A 40 1.10 -3.79 10.98
N PRO A 41 0.08 -4.04 11.83
CA PRO A 41 -0.38 -5.39 12.08
C PRO A 41 -1.08 -5.97 10.84
N MET A 42 -0.78 -7.24 10.55
CA MET A 42 -1.47 -8.02 9.53
C MET A 42 -2.00 -9.30 10.15
N LYS A 43 -3.33 -9.48 10.15
CA LYS A 43 -3.98 -10.72 10.63
C LYS A 43 -4.06 -11.76 9.52
N GLU A 44 -4.30 -11.31 8.29
CA GLU A 44 -4.46 -12.17 7.14
C GLU A 44 -3.13 -12.79 6.70
N LYS A 45 -3.17 -14.07 6.37
CA LYS A 45 -1.99 -14.85 5.95
C LYS A 45 -1.94 -15.07 4.44
N THR A 46 -2.99 -14.70 3.69
CA THR A 46 -3.17 -15.01 2.27
C THR A 46 -3.47 -13.82 1.35
N TRP A 47 -3.22 -12.60 1.81
CA TRP A 47 -3.52 -11.39 1.06
C TRP A 47 -2.57 -11.15 -0.11
N LYS A 48 -3.12 -10.70 -1.23
CA LYS A 48 -2.35 -10.29 -2.42
C LYS A 48 -2.19 -8.78 -2.44
N TRP A 49 -0.95 -8.32 -2.49
CA TRP A 49 -0.61 -6.92 -2.66
C TRP A 49 -0.06 -6.71 -4.05
N VAL A 50 -0.64 -5.78 -4.81
CA VAL A 50 -0.23 -5.48 -6.18
C VAL A 50 0.24 -4.03 -6.22
N VAL A 51 1.55 -3.81 -6.31
CA VAL A 51 2.12 -2.47 -6.50
C VAL A 51 2.11 -2.15 -8.00
N ILE A 52 1.37 -1.11 -8.37
CA ILE A 52 1.24 -0.63 -9.75
C ILE A 52 2.18 0.54 -9.94
N VAL A 53 3.20 0.34 -10.77
CA VAL A 53 4.41 1.19 -10.78
C VAL A 53 4.40 2.29 -11.83
N ASP A 54 3.29 2.43 -12.56
CA ASP A 54 3.09 3.53 -13.51
C ASP A 54 1.63 3.96 -13.55
N ASP A 55 1.43 5.27 -13.74
CA ASP A 55 0.12 5.90 -13.73
C ASP A 55 -0.76 5.46 -14.90
N THR A 56 -0.17 5.06 -16.03
CA THR A 56 -0.94 4.54 -17.17
C THR A 56 -1.65 3.25 -16.79
N MET A 57 -0.93 2.30 -16.20
CA MET A 57 -1.52 1.05 -15.72
C MET A 57 -2.49 1.28 -14.56
N TRP A 58 -2.20 2.23 -13.67
CA TRP A 58 -3.12 2.62 -12.60
C TRP A 58 -4.46 3.12 -13.16
N GLN A 59 -4.42 4.05 -14.12
CA GLN A 59 -5.64 4.56 -14.77
C GLN A 59 -6.42 3.45 -15.48
N GLN A 60 -5.74 2.55 -16.18
CA GLN A 60 -6.38 1.40 -16.82
C GLN A 60 -7.06 0.47 -15.81
N LEU A 61 -6.43 0.23 -14.65
CA LEU A 61 -7.06 -0.52 -13.56
C LEU A 61 -8.32 0.20 -13.07
N MET A 62 -8.24 1.49 -12.76
CA MET A 62 -9.38 2.23 -12.21
C MET A 62 -10.57 2.22 -13.17
N ILE A 63 -10.33 2.39 -14.48
CA ILE A 63 -11.39 2.26 -15.50
C ILE A 63 -12.00 0.86 -15.48
N LYS A 64 -11.17 -0.21 -15.40
CA LYS A 64 -11.66 -1.60 -15.34
C LYS A 64 -12.48 -1.90 -14.08
N LEU A 65 -12.16 -1.21 -12.97
CA LEU A 65 -12.91 -1.31 -11.72
C LEU A 65 -14.18 -0.43 -11.72
N GLY A 66 -14.48 0.27 -12.83
CA GLY A 66 -15.70 1.06 -13.00
C GLY A 66 -15.60 2.51 -12.53
N PHE A 67 -14.40 3.00 -12.23
CA PHE A 67 -14.19 4.40 -11.86
C PHE A 67 -14.20 5.32 -13.10
N ASP A 68 -14.79 6.51 -12.95
CA ASP A 68 -14.83 7.52 -14.00
C ASP A 68 -13.45 8.20 -14.17
N PRO A 69 -12.81 8.12 -15.35
CA PRO A 69 -11.52 8.76 -15.61
C PRO A 69 -11.57 10.30 -15.59
N ASN A 70 -12.75 10.90 -15.70
CA ASN A 70 -12.93 12.36 -15.69
C ASN A 70 -13.14 12.92 -14.28
N THR A 71 -13.42 12.04 -13.30
CA THR A 71 -13.46 12.46 -11.91
C THR A 71 -12.01 12.58 -11.43
N PRO A 72 -11.58 13.73 -10.87
CA PRO A 72 -10.26 13.85 -10.27
C PRO A 72 -10.21 12.96 -9.02
N LEU A 73 -9.82 11.72 -9.23
CA LEU A 73 -9.80 10.70 -8.21
C LEU A 73 -8.44 10.68 -7.54
N GLN A 74 -8.41 11.12 -6.30
CA GLN A 74 -7.28 10.99 -5.39
C GLN A 74 -7.24 9.57 -4.78
N TYR A 75 -7.30 8.53 -5.62
CA TYR A 75 -7.11 7.16 -5.17
C TYR A 75 -5.64 6.78 -5.25
N TYR A 76 -5.09 6.38 -4.11
CA TYR A 76 -3.69 5.99 -3.93
C TYR A 76 -3.54 4.48 -3.67
N GLY A 77 -4.65 3.84 -3.32
CA GLY A 77 -4.80 2.40 -3.19
C GLY A 77 -6.26 2.02 -3.45
N GLN A 78 -6.48 0.73 -3.62
CA GLN A 78 -7.81 0.14 -3.72
C GLN A 78 -7.75 -1.26 -3.15
N THR A 79 -8.54 -1.49 -2.10
CA THR A 79 -8.69 -2.82 -1.51
C THR A 79 -9.98 -3.48 -1.97
N ASP A 80 -9.86 -4.69 -2.52
CA ASP A 80 -10.96 -5.59 -2.81
C ASP A 80 -10.95 -6.74 -1.78
N ILE A 81 -11.85 -6.60 -0.81
CA ILE A 81 -11.91 -7.49 0.33
C ILE A 81 -12.37 -8.90 -0.06
N ASP A 82 -13.31 -8.99 -1.00
CA ASP A 82 -13.91 -10.26 -1.40
C ASP A 82 -12.91 -11.12 -2.17
N HIS A 83 -12.04 -10.48 -2.96
CA HIS A 83 -11.00 -11.17 -3.74
C HIS A 83 -9.64 -11.24 -3.03
N GLN A 84 -9.54 -10.73 -1.80
CA GLN A 84 -8.31 -10.69 -0.98
C GLN A 84 -7.13 -10.06 -1.72
N VAL A 85 -7.38 -8.94 -2.39
CA VAL A 85 -6.36 -8.22 -3.16
C VAL A 85 -6.41 -6.73 -2.86
N THR A 86 -5.24 -6.13 -2.71
CA THR A 86 -5.07 -4.68 -2.63
C THR A 86 -4.14 -4.21 -3.73
N PHE A 87 -4.56 -3.18 -4.43
CA PHE A 87 -3.75 -2.46 -5.41
C PHE A 87 -3.20 -1.19 -4.77
N ILE A 88 -1.92 -0.93 -4.97
CA ILE A 88 -1.24 0.28 -4.48
C ILE A 88 -0.71 1.05 -5.69
N ARG A 89 -0.99 2.34 -5.77
CA ARG A 89 -0.39 3.23 -6.77
C ARG A 89 1.05 3.55 -6.33
N GLY A 90 2.01 2.78 -6.83
CA GLY A 90 3.42 2.86 -6.44
C GLY A 90 4.00 4.26 -6.61
N TRP A 91 3.68 4.93 -7.72
CA TRP A 91 4.15 6.29 -8.01
C TRP A 91 3.82 7.30 -6.89
N ALA A 92 2.65 7.15 -6.24
CA ALA A 92 2.24 8.00 -5.13
C ALA A 92 3.06 7.79 -3.85
N LEU A 93 3.76 6.66 -3.73
CA LEU A 93 4.63 6.38 -2.60
C LEU A 93 5.96 7.15 -2.70
N ILE A 94 6.50 7.33 -3.90
CA ILE A 94 7.81 7.97 -4.10
C ILE A 94 7.71 9.45 -4.51
N HIS A 95 6.51 9.93 -4.86
CA HIS A 95 6.23 11.33 -5.19
C HIS A 95 5.08 11.94 -4.35
N PRO A 96 5.15 11.87 -3.01
CA PRO A 96 4.06 12.33 -2.14
C PRO A 96 3.69 13.81 -2.32
N GLU A 97 4.63 14.65 -2.75
CA GLU A 97 4.44 16.07 -3.02
C GLU A 97 3.42 16.36 -4.13
N LEU A 98 3.27 15.44 -5.08
CA LEU A 98 2.30 15.57 -6.17
C LEU A 98 0.87 15.24 -5.73
N PHE A 99 0.74 14.55 -4.60
CA PHE A 99 -0.50 13.92 -4.16
C PHE A 99 -1.01 14.41 -2.82
N ASN A 100 -0.24 15.25 -2.11
CA ASN A 100 -0.56 15.76 -0.77
C ASN A 100 -0.91 14.66 0.23
N GLN A 101 -0.30 13.48 0.07
CA GLN A 101 -0.46 12.34 0.97
C GLN A 101 0.88 11.72 1.27
N VAL A 102 1.07 11.31 2.52
CA VAL A 102 2.30 10.64 2.95
C VAL A 102 2.21 9.14 2.70
N PRO A 103 3.29 8.49 2.22
CA PRO A 103 3.26 7.06 1.89
C PRO A 103 2.87 6.17 3.08
N GLU A 104 3.25 6.61 4.28
CA GLU A 104 2.91 5.95 5.54
C GLU A 104 1.39 5.87 5.76
N HIS A 105 0.65 6.92 5.40
CA HIS A 105 -0.80 6.96 5.55
C HIS A 105 -1.50 6.11 4.50
N ILE A 106 -1.10 6.22 3.23
CA ILE A 106 -1.63 5.39 2.13
C ILE A 106 -1.53 3.90 2.51
N ILE A 107 -0.36 3.44 2.94
CA ILE A 107 -0.14 2.02 3.25
C ILE A 107 -0.88 1.61 4.53
N ALA A 108 -0.90 2.45 5.56
CA ALA A 108 -1.64 2.16 6.79
C ALA A 108 -3.15 2.05 6.54
N HIS A 109 -3.71 2.93 5.70
CA HIS A 109 -5.12 2.95 5.30
C HIS A 109 -5.50 1.63 4.63
N GLU A 110 -4.75 1.24 3.61
CA GLU A 110 -5.01 -0.01 2.90
C GLU A 110 -4.82 -1.25 3.79
N MET A 111 -3.82 -1.25 4.68
CA MET A 111 -3.68 -2.32 5.66
C MET A 111 -4.81 -2.36 6.68
N ALA A 112 -5.42 -1.21 7.03
CA ALA A 112 -6.56 -1.15 7.93
C ALA A 112 -7.82 -1.74 7.30
N HIS A 113 -8.05 -1.56 5.99
CA HIS A 113 -9.10 -2.29 5.27
C HIS A 113 -8.97 -3.80 5.46
N VAL A 114 -7.75 -4.33 5.27
CA VAL A 114 -7.46 -5.76 5.40
C VAL A 114 -7.62 -6.25 6.83
N PHE A 115 -7.04 -5.52 7.80
CA PHE A 115 -7.04 -5.93 9.21
C PHE A 115 -8.43 -5.91 9.86
N LEU A 116 -9.26 -4.94 9.47
CA LEU A 116 -10.62 -4.78 9.96
C LEU A 116 -11.63 -5.55 9.12
N HIS A 117 -11.25 -5.99 7.92
CA HIS A 117 -12.15 -6.58 6.94
C HIS A 117 -13.36 -5.66 6.66
N SER A 118 -13.11 -4.36 6.50
CA SER A 118 -14.14 -3.32 6.43
C SER A 118 -14.00 -2.41 5.22
N ARG A 119 -15.14 -1.99 4.66
CA ARG A 119 -15.27 -0.95 3.62
C ARG A 119 -15.69 0.42 4.18
N ASP A 120 -15.79 0.53 5.51
CA ASP A 120 -16.08 1.79 6.18
C ASP A 120 -14.82 2.66 6.20
N GLU A 121 -14.71 3.58 5.24
CA GLU A 121 -13.57 4.47 5.07
C GLU A 121 -13.24 5.28 6.34
N LYS A 122 -14.26 5.68 7.11
CA LYS A 122 -14.03 6.43 8.34
C LYS A 122 -13.36 5.56 9.40
N LEU A 123 -13.90 4.35 9.60
CA LEU A 123 -13.34 3.39 10.56
C LEU A 123 -11.90 3.01 10.18
N VAL A 124 -11.66 2.82 8.88
CA VAL A 124 -10.35 2.47 8.33
C VAL A 124 -9.34 3.59 8.53
N ASP A 125 -9.70 4.83 8.20
CA ASP A 125 -8.83 6.00 8.37
C ASP A 125 -8.50 6.25 9.85
N ASP A 126 -9.51 6.19 10.73
CA ASP A 126 -9.33 6.32 12.18
C ASP A 126 -8.33 5.26 12.73
N GLN A 127 -8.42 4.02 12.21
CA GLN A 127 -7.51 2.93 12.58
C GLN A 127 -6.10 3.15 12.04
N ALA A 128 -5.95 3.59 10.79
CA ALA A 128 -4.67 3.89 10.18
C ALA A 128 -3.94 5.01 10.93
N LEU A 129 -4.63 6.12 11.22
CA LEU A 129 -4.09 7.23 12.00
C LEU A 129 -3.66 6.79 13.41
N THR A 130 -4.42 5.88 14.04
CA THR A 130 -4.06 5.30 15.34
C THR A 130 -2.72 4.54 15.27
N TRP A 131 -2.51 3.71 14.25
CA TRP A 131 -1.25 2.98 14.07
C TRP A 131 -0.08 3.91 13.81
N ILE A 132 -0.26 4.91 12.94
CA ILE A 132 0.78 5.89 12.62
C ILE A 132 1.21 6.65 13.88
N LYS A 133 0.24 7.06 14.70
CA LYS A 133 0.52 7.73 15.98
C LYS A 133 1.29 6.83 16.94
N ALA A 134 0.96 5.54 17.00
CA ALA A 134 1.66 4.58 17.85
C ALA A 134 3.12 4.37 17.38
N ALA A 135 3.33 4.15 16.08
CA ALA A 135 4.66 3.96 15.50
C ALA A 135 5.58 5.18 15.71
N ARG A 136 5.03 6.39 15.62
CA ARG A 136 5.77 7.64 15.89
C ARG A 136 6.17 7.78 17.36
N LYS A 137 5.30 7.39 18.29
CA LYS A 137 5.61 7.40 19.73
C LYS A 137 6.73 6.41 20.07
N GLU A 138 6.68 5.20 19.52
CA GLU A 138 7.71 4.18 19.73
C GLU A 138 9.07 4.65 19.20
N LYS A 139 9.11 5.22 17.98
CA LYS A 139 10.34 5.78 17.41
C LYS A 139 10.93 6.88 18.28
N ALA A 140 10.11 7.79 18.81
CA ALA A 140 10.56 8.85 19.71
C ALA A 140 11.12 8.28 21.03
N ALA A 141 10.48 7.25 21.58
CA ALA A 141 10.96 6.58 22.80
C ALA A 141 12.32 5.90 22.58
N VAL A 142 12.51 5.20 21.46
CA VAL A 142 13.80 4.56 21.10
C VAL A 142 14.91 5.60 20.93
N GLN A 143 14.62 6.73 20.26
CA GLN A 143 15.61 7.81 20.10
C GLN A 143 16.04 8.42 21.45
N MET A 144 15.11 8.58 22.40
CA MET A 144 15.47 9.07 23.74
C MET A 144 16.25 8.04 24.57
N ALA A 145 16.02 6.74 24.34
CA ALA A 145 16.72 5.66 25.05
C ALA A 145 18.14 5.40 24.52
N GLY A 146 18.39 5.67 23.24
CA GLY A 146 19.70 5.49 22.59
C GLY A 146 20.69 6.65 22.74
N VAL A 147 20.33 7.72 23.46
CA VAL A 147 21.20 8.89 23.76
C VAL A 147 21.74 8.78 25.20
N ARG A 148 22.24 7.60 25.59
CA ARG A 148 22.90 7.38 26.88
C ARG A 148 24.29 6.82 26.70
#